data_AF-A0A924V660-F1
#
_entry.id   AF-A0A924V660-F1
#
_cell.length_a   1.000
_cell.length_b   1.000
_cell.length_c   1.000
_cell.angle_alpha   90.00
_cell.angle_beta   90.00
_cell.angle_gamma   90.00
#
_symmetry.space_group_name_H-M   'P 1'
#
loop_
_entity.id
_entity.type
_entity.pdbx_description
1 polymer ?
#
loop_
_entity_poly.entity_id
_entity_poly.type
_entity_poly.pdbx_seq_one_letter_code
_entity_poly.pdbx_strand_id
1 'polypeptide(L)'
;MLIHCPRCGFSQPKDEYCASCGVNIETYVPRKANSLEKIFSSTLVQVLAVLIVALGASYFVLRDQNSTTAQVTRRKNIQQSMATSNSSLSARNIRPEIMNQSPPLESETTDVSVELQNEEQRNRLAGAGESNASRAAVSANSPKASAAARAQKAPAVIIKVSYYEVSRTVLSYWIRSTQATPDNESAFNAGLINRKIFDDQIRYASLKTESTQALINAKTNFQSQANKDGQLIGLNSEIVMSSLNSGSITITKTTAQGSESIRTFMNISPNSIFFIHWKSDLAGLENEPILLDVPPFQIFKSKQFMGTYGTTELVMIIELLN
;
A
#
# COMPACT_ATOMS: atom_id res chain seq x y z
N MET A 1 1.65 33.53 -52.23
CA MET A 1 1.54 32.06 -52.20
C MET A 1 1.15 31.64 -50.79
N LEU A 2 0.03 30.94 -50.64
CA LEU A 2 -0.39 30.35 -49.35
C LEU A 2 0.29 28.99 -49.19
N ILE A 3 0.72 28.67 -47.97
CA ILE A 3 1.26 27.38 -47.58
C ILE A 3 0.34 26.74 -46.52
N HIS A 4 0.39 25.42 -46.40
CA HIS A 4 -0.40 24.67 -45.41
C HIS A 4 0.53 24.12 -44.32
N CYS A 5 0.15 24.27 -43.06
CA CYS A 5 0.91 23.73 -41.95
C CYS A 5 0.90 22.19 -41.98
N PRO A 6 2.07 21.52 -41.98
CA PRO A 6 2.14 20.05 -42.07
C PRO A 6 1.62 19.33 -40.81
N ARG A 7 1.48 20.03 -39.67
CA ARG A 7 0.98 19.45 -38.42
C ARG A 7 -0.54 19.52 -38.30
N CYS A 8 -1.15 20.65 -38.64
CA CYS A 8 -2.59 20.89 -38.39
C CYS A 8 -3.41 21.21 -39.66
N GLY A 9 -2.79 21.37 -40.83
CA GLY A 9 -3.48 21.67 -42.09
C GLY A 9 -3.91 23.13 -42.28
N PHE A 10 -3.62 24.03 -41.34
CA PHE A 10 -4.00 25.45 -41.42
C PHE A 10 -3.31 26.17 -42.60
N SER A 11 -4.09 26.89 -43.42
CA SER A 11 -3.59 27.64 -44.58
C SER A 11 -3.20 29.07 -44.17
N GLN A 12 -1.95 29.46 -44.42
CA GLN A 12 -1.44 30.79 -44.08
C GLN A 12 -0.46 31.31 -45.15
N PRO A 13 -0.17 32.62 -45.19
CA PRO A 13 0.97 33.16 -45.95
C PRO A 13 2.28 32.50 -45.53
N LYS A 14 3.33 32.61 -46.36
CA LYS A 14 4.64 32.02 -46.05
C LYS A 14 5.25 32.71 -44.82
N ASP A 15 5.31 31.98 -43.71
CA ASP A 15 5.86 32.40 -42.42
C ASP A 15 6.66 31.23 -41.82
N GLU A 16 7.61 31.53 -40.93
CA GLU A 16 8.48 30.53 -40.28
C GLU A 16 7.68 29.65 -39.33
N TYR A 17 6.70 30.22 -38.62
CA TYR A 17 5.89 29.53 -37.62
C TYR A 17 4.41 29.44 -38.03
N CYS A 18 3.76 28.33 -37.70
CA CYS A 18 2.32 28.20 -37.87
C CYS A 18 1.56 29.04 -36.83
N ALA A 19 0.69 29.95 -37.28
CA ALA A 19 -0.13 30.80 -36.41
C ALA A 19 -1.14 30.01 -35.57
N SER A 20 -1.51 28.79 -35.99
CA SER A 20 -2.47 27.95 -35.27
C SER A 20 -1.80 27.02 -34.23
N CYS A 21 -0.68 26.37 -34.57
CA CYS A 21 -0.06 25.36 -33.69
C CYS A 21 1.39 25.64 -33.29
N GLY A 22 1.96 26.80 -33.68
CA GLY A 22 3.27 27.29 -33.25
C GLY A 22 4.47 26.49 -33.74
N VAL A 23 4.31 25.56 -34.69
CA VAL A 23 5.44 24.77 -35.20
C VAL A 23 6.21 25.53 -36.26
N ASN A 24 7.54 25.40 -36.23
CA ASN A 24 8.40 25.90 -37.28
C ASN A 24 8.21 25.03 -38.53
N ILE A 25 7.71 25.63 -39.62
CA ILE A 25 7.29 24.90 -40.83
C ILE A 25 8.51 24.40 -41.62
N GLU A 26 9.63 25.12 -41.57
CA GLU A 26 10.85 24.79 -42.33
C GLU A 26 11.62 23.60 -41.73
N THR A 27 11.59 23.47 -40.40
CA THR A 27 12.30 22.40 -39.66
C THR A 27 11.40 21.24 -39.26
N TYR A 28 10.11 21.29 -39.57
CA TYR A 28 9.16 20.24 -39.16
C TYR A 28 9.43 18.93 -39.90
N VAL A 29 9.93 17.94 -39.15
CA VAL A 29 10.01 16.55 -39.60
C VAL A 29 8.75 15.82 -39.11
N PRO A 30 7.85 15.36 -40.00
CA PRO A 30 6.68 14.61 -39.57
C PRO A 30 7.14 13.37 -38.81
N ARG A 31 6.58 13.17 -37.61
CA ARG A 31 6.85 11.98 -36.80
C ARG A 31 6.44 10.78 -37.65
N LYS A 32 7.39 9.89 -37.98
CA LYS A 32 7.07 8.66 -38.72
C LYS A 32 5.93 7.96 -37.98
N ALA A 33 4.78 7.83 -38.63
CA ALA A 33 3.63 7.17 -38.04
C ALA A 33 4.07 5.81 -37.51
N ASN A 34 3.80 5.55 -36.22
CA ASN A 34 4.19 4.30 -35.60
C ASN A 34 3.57 3.17 -36.42
N SER A 35 4.40 2.28 -36.96
CA SER A 35 3.95 1.19 -37.84
C SER A 35 2.84 0.34 -37.21
N LEU A 36 2.76 0.31 -35.88
CA LEU A 36 1.70 -0.33 -35.10
C LEU A 36 0.30 0.22 -35.41
N GLU A 37 0.12 1.53 -35.57
CA GLU A 37 -1.21 2.10 -35.87
C GLU A 37 -1.71 1.67 -37.25
N LYS A 38 -0.80 1.48 -38.22
CA LYS A 38 -1.14 0.91 -39.53
C LYS A 38 -1.55 -0.56 -39.46
N ILE A 39 -0.98 -1.32 -38.52
CA ILE A 39 -1.35 -2.73 -38.32
C ILE A 39 -2.74 -2.84 -37.69
N PHE A 40 -3.04 -2.04 -36.66
CA PHE A 40 -4.36 -2.09 -35.99
C PHE A 40 -5.51 -1.46 -36.80
N SER A 41 -5.22 -0.60 -37.77
CA SER A 41 -6.24 -0.04 -38.68
C SER A 41 -6.58 -0.95 -39.87
N SER A 42 -5.86 -2.06 -40.06
CA SER A 42 -6.17 -3.02 -41.12
C SER A 42 -7.44 -3.81 -40.79
N THR A 43 -8.43 -3.81 -41.69
CA THR A 43 -9.67 -4.59 -41.58
C THR A 43 -9.40 -6.08 -41.37
N LEU A 44 -8.32 -6.61 -41.98
CA LEU A 44 -7.93 -8.01 -41.84
C LEU A 44 -7.54 -8.34 -40.40
N VAL A 45 -6.83 -7.45 -39.72
CA VAL A 45 -6.43 -7.63 -38.31
C VAL A 45 -7.66 -7.60 -37.39
N GLN A 46 -8.63 -6.73 -37.68
CA GLN A 46 -9.88 -6.68 -36.93
C GLN A 46 -10.70 -7.98 -37.07
N VAL A 47 -10.83 -8.51 -38.29
CA VAL A 47 -11.50 -9.80 -38.53
C VAL A 47 -10.79 -10.95 -37.82
N LEU A 48 -9.45 -10.99 -37.89
CA LEU A 48 -8.65 -12.00 -37.20
C LEU A 48 -8.80 -11.92 -35.67
N ALA A 49 -8.84 -10.71 -35.11
CA ALA A 49 -9.04 -10.50 -33.68
C ALA A 49 -10.41 -11.02 -33.20
N VAL A 50 -11.48 -10.75 -33.96
CA VAL A 50 -12.82 -11.27 -33.66
C VAL A 50 -12.84 -12.80 -33.72
N LEU A 51 -12.18 -13.40 -34.72
CA LEU A 51 -12.07 -14.85 -34.85
C LEU A 51 -11.37 -15.47 -33.63
N ILE A 52 -10.25 -14.89 -33.16
CA ILE A 52 -9.51 -15.38 -32.00
C ILE A 52 -10.38 -15.32 -30.73
N VAL A 53 -11.12 -14.24 -30.53
CA VAL A 53 -12.03 -14.10 -29.37
C VAL A 53 -13.16 -15.13 -29.43
N ALA A 54 -13.76 -15.35 -30.60
CA ALA A 54 -14.83 -16.34 -30.78
C ALA A 54 -14.32 -17.77 -30.52
N LEU A 55 -13.12 -18.11 -31.01
CA LEU A 55 -12.49 -19.41 -30.75
C LEU A 55 -12.11 -19.58 -29.27
N GLY A 56 -11.58 -18.54 -28.64
CA GLY A 56 -11.23 -18.54 -27.21
C GLY A 56 -12.44 -18.73 -26.32
N ALA A 57 -13.55 -18.03 -26.59
CA ALA A 57 -14.81 -18.19 -25.87
C ALA A 57 -15.40 -19.60 -26.06
N SER A 58 -15.38 -20.12 -27.29
CA SER A 58 -15.85 -21.48 -27.59
C SER A 58 -15.03 -22.55 -26.85
N TYR A 59 -13.70 -22.40 -26.84
CA TYR A 59 -12.80 -23.30 -26.10
C TYR A 59 -13.06 -23.25 -24.58
N PHE A 60 -13.29 -22.06 -24.03
CA PHE A 60 -13.59 -21.90 -22.60
C PHE A 60 -14.88 -22.62 -22.19
N VAL A 61 -15.95 -22.50 -22.99
CA VAL A 61 -17.23 -23.19 -22.75
C VAL A 61 -17.08 -24.71 -22.83
N LEU A 62 -16.35 -25.23 -23.82
CA LEU A 62 -16.11 -26.67 -23.96
C LEU A 62 -15.29 -27.24 -22.78
N ARG A 63 -14.33 -26.47 -22.28
CA ARG A 63 -13.53 -26.89 -21.12
C ARG A 63 -14.36 -26.95 -19.83
N ASP A 64 -15.30 -26.03 -19.65
CA ASP A 64 -16.14 -25.98 -18.47
C ASP A 64 -17.11 -27.18 -18.38
N GLN A 65 -17.71 -27.58 -19.51
CA GLN A 65 -18.63 -28.74 -19.57
C GLN A 65 -17.99 -30.07 -19.13
N ASN A 66 -16.70 -30.26 -19.38
CA ASN A 66 -15.97 -31.45 -18.93
C ASN A 66 -15.89 -31.53 -17.41
N SER A 67 -15.87 -30.39 -16.71
CA SER A 67 -15.83 -30.37 -15.24
C SER A 67 -17.22 -30.63 -14.61
N THR A 68 -18.29 -30.15 -15.25
CA THR A 68 -19.66 -30.30 -14.75
C THR A 68 -20.17 -31.74 -14.90
N THR A 69 -19.79 -32.43 -15.98
CA THR A 69 -20.19 -33.83 -16.23
C THR A 69 -19.62 -34.80 -15.17
N ALA A 70 -18.43 -34.52 -14.64
CA ALA A 70 -17.84 -35.31 -13.56
C ALA A 70 -18.61 -35.15 -12.23
N GLN A 71 -19.17 -33.97 -11.95
CA GLN A 71 -19.91 -33.72 -10.71
C GLN A 71 -21.33 -34.30 -10.72
N VAL A 72 -22.01 -34.30 -11.87
CA VAL A 72 -23.35 -34.88 -11.99
C VAL A 72 -23.32 -36.40 -11.81
N THR A 73 -22.29 -37.08 -12.33
CA THR A 73 -22.10 -38.53 -12.13
C THR A 73 -21.84 -38.86 -10.65
N ARG A 74 -21.10 -38.01 -9.93
CA ARG A 74 -20.81 -38.22 -8.49
C ARG A 74 -22.06 -38.06 -7.62
N ARG A 75 -22.98 -37.14 -7.97
CA ARG A 75 -24.25 -36.96 -7.23
C ARG A 75 -25.22 -38.11 -7.42
N LYS A 76 -25.31 -38.72 -8.61
CA LYS A 76 -26.16 -39.90 -8.84
C LYS A 76 -25.72 -41.11 -8.00
N ASN A 77 -24.42 -41.34 -7.84
CA ASN A 77 -23.93 -42.46 -7.03
C ASN A 77 -24.18 -42.27 -5.52
N ILE A 78 -24.18 -41.03 -5.02
CA ILE A 78 -24.44 -40.77 -3.59
C ILE A 78 -25.92 -40.98 -3.24
N GLN A 79 -26.85 -40.55 -4.10
CA GLN A 79 -28.28 -40.78 -3.84
C GLN A 79 -28.67 -42.26 -3.91
N GLN A 80 -28.01 -43.05 -4.76
CA GLN A 80 -28.26 -44.49 -4.84
C GLN A 80 -27.74 -45.24 -3.59
N SER A 81 -26.71 -44.71 -2.90
CA SER A 81 -26.22 -45.28 -1.63
C SER A 81 -27.06 -44.95 -0.40
N MET A 82 -27.95 -43.94 -0.47
CA MET A 82 -28.86 -43.60 0.64
C MET A 82 -30.20 -44.33 0.57
N ALA A 83 -30.61 -44.80 -0.62
CA ALA A 83 -31.84 -45.57 -0.77
C ALA A 83 -31.73 -47.01 -0.23
N THR A 84 -30.52 -47.53 -0.04
CA THR A 84 -30.29 -48.93 0.39
C THR A 84 -30.10 -49.09 1.91
N SER A 85 -30.14 -48.01 2.69
CA SER A 85 -29.74 -48.04 4.12
C SER A 85 -30.91 -47.97 5.13
N ASN A 86 -32.16 -47.90 4.69
CA ASN A 86 -33.33 -47.75 5.58
C ASN A 86 -34.17 -49.02 5.76
N SER A 87 -33.52 -50.18 5.94
CA SER A 87 -34.22 -51.40 6.37
C SER A 87 -33.54 -52.09 7.55
N SER A 88 -33.43 -51.42 8.70
CA SER A 88 -33.41 -52.11 9.99
C SER A 88 -33.50 -51.15 11.19
N LEU A 89 -34.57 -51.35 11.97
CA LEU A 89 -34.60 -51.23 13.44
C LEU A 89 -34.37 -49.83 14.05
N SER A 90 -35.42 -49.24 14.63
CA SER A 90 -35.79 -49.55 16.03
C SER A 90 -36.63 -48.42 16.62
N ALA A 91 -37.79 -48.79 17.15
CA ALA A 91 -38.69 -47.91 17.87
C ALA A 91 -38.03 -47.39 19.16
N ARG A 92 -37.98 -46.08 19.35
CA ARG A 92 -37.86 -45.49 20.69
C ARG A 92 -38.71 -44.24 20.84
N ASN A 93 -39.79 -44.49 21.56
CA ASN A 93 -40.76 -43.59 22.17
C ASN A 93 -40.10 -42.56 23.10
N ILE A 94 -40.18 -41.25 22.80
CA ILE A 94 -40.07 -40.16 23.78
C ILE A 94 -41.05 -39.02 23.43
N ARG A 95 -42.14 -39.03 24.20
CA ARG A 95 -42.99 -37.97 24.76
C ARG A 95 -42.62 -36.47 24.54
N PRO A 96 -43.61 -35.60 24.26
CA PRO A 96 -43.46 -34.14 24.24
C PRO A 96 -43.95 -33.47 25.54
N GLU A 97 -43.24 -32.43 26.01
CA GLU A 97 -43.62 -31.53 27.12
C GLU A 97 -43.07 -30.13 26.76
N ILE A 98 -43.87 -29.23 26.17
CA ILE A 98 -44.81 -28.24 26.74
C ILE A 98 -44.14 -27.05 27.45
N MET A 99 -44.27 -25.89 26.78
CA MET A 99 -44.52 -24.50 27.22
C MET A 99 -43.53 -23.69 28.09
N ASN A 100 -43.57 -22.39 27.73
CA ASN A 100 -43.45 -21.20 28.58
C ASN A 100 -42.02 -20.87 29.07
N GLN A 101 -41.55 -19.61 29.11
CA GLN A 101 -42.25 -18.35 29.36
C GLN A 101 -41.31 -17.19 29.00
N SER A 102 -41.85 -16.13 28.39
CA SER A 102 -41.26 -14.78 28.48
C SER A 102 -41.44 -14.22 29.89
N PRO A 103 -40.55 -13.31 30.31
CA PRO A 103 -41.06 -12.06 30.88
C PRO A 103 -40.32 -10.79 30.37
N PRO A 104 -41.02 -9.65 30.32
CA PRO A 104 -40.47 -8.30 30.21
C PRO A 104 -40.28 -7.66 31.60
N LEU A 105 -39.43 -6.63 31.71
CA LEU A 105 -39.56 -5.39 32.53
C LEU A 105 -38.18 -4.75 32.77
N GLU A 106 -38.05 -3.44 32.45
CA GLU A 106 -37.79 -2.30 33.37
C GLU A 106 -36.42 -2.34 34.08
N SER A 107 -35.50 -1.43 33.73
CA SER A 107 -35.40 -0.01 34.17
C SER A 107 -34.42 0.09 35.35
N GLU A 108 -33.23 0.64 35.13
CA GLU A 108 -32.56 1.48 36.14
C GLU A 108 -31.37 2.24 35.56
N THR A 109 -31.45 3.56 35.74
CA THR A 109 -30.38 4.55 35.67
C THR A 109 -29.26 4.23 36.65
N THR A 110 -28.00 4.29 36.21
CA THR A 110 -26.90 4.69 37.11
C THR A 110 -25.86 5.49 36.35
N ASP A 111 -25.87 6.78 36.68
CA ASP A 111 -24.88 7.79 36.42
C ASP A 111 -23.61 7.45 37.23
N VAL A 112 -22.46 7.29 36.56
CA VAL A 112 -21.16 7.21 37.24
C VAL A 112 -20.16 8.04 36.45
N SER A 113 -20.02 9.29 36.88
CA SER A 113 -18.80 10.09 36.74
C SER A 113 -17.62 9.33 37.34
N VAL A 114 -16.56 9.09 36.57
CA VAL A 114 -15.25 8.74 37.12
C VAL A 114 -14.27 9.85 36.78
N GLU A 115 -13.79 10.42 37.86
CA GLU A 115 -12.94 11.59 37.98
C GLU A 115 -11.48 11.30 37.62
N LEU A 116 -10.89 12.32 37.03
CA LEU A 116 -9.48 12.49 36.69
C LEU A 116 -8.62 12.67 37.97
N GLN A 117 -7.30 12.47 37.82
CA GLN A 117 -6.19 12.88 38.70
C GLN A 117 -5.69 11.86 39.73
N ASN A 118 -4.60 11.16 39.38
CA ASN A 118 -3.43 11.02 40.26
C ASN A 118 -2.28 10.30 39.53
N GLU A 119 -1.18 11.00 39.24
CA GLU A 119 0.20 10.47 39.35
C GLU A 119 1.22 11.56 38.99
N GLU A 120 1.25 12.62 39.80
CA GLU A 120 2.36 13.56 39.87
C GLU A 120 2.96 13.48 41.27
N GLN A 121 3.74 12.43 41.53
CA GLN A 121 4.43 12.27 42.81
C GLN A 121 5.71 11.43 42.68
N ARG A 122 6.72 11.97 42.00
CA ARG A 122 8.10 11.50 42.16
C ARG A 122 9.12 12.63 41.99
N ASN A 123 9.11 13.53 42.96
CA ASN A 123 10.24 14.40 43.23
C ASN A 123 10.30 14.66 44.74
N ARG A 124 11.29 14.07 45.43
CA ARG A 124 11.97 14.60 46.63
C ARG A 124 12.86 13.55 47.28
N LEU A 125 14.16 13.72 47.09
CA LEU A 125 15.26 13.49 48.04
C LEU A 125 16.51 14.09 47.35
N ALA A 126 16.73 15.40 47.47
CA ALA A 126 17.45 16.05 48.58
C ALA A 126 18.84 15.44 48.80
N GLY A 127 19.86 16.20 48.43
CA GLY A 127 21.26 15.85 48.65
C GLY A 127 22.19 16.93 48.10
N ALA A 128 22.14 18.12 48.72
CA ALA A 128 23.15 19.16 48.55
C ALA A 128 24.48 18.69 49.14
N GLY A 129 25.56 18.93 48.41
CA GLY A 129 26.93 18.65 48.84
C GLY A 129 27.91 19.41 47.95
N GLU A 130 28.21 20.63 48.37
CA GLU A 130 29.32 21.43 47.86
C GLU A 130 30.66 20.70 48.03
N SER A 131 31.58 20.96 47.10
CA SER A 131 32.96 21.40 47.36
C SER A 131 34.03 20.74 46.48
N ASN A 132 35.02 21.58 46.16
CA ASN A 132 36.39 21.29 45.75
C ASN A 132 36.70 21.19 44.26
N ALA A 133 36.93 22.39 43.71
CA ALA A 133 38.04 22.66 42.82
C ALA A 133 39.40 22.24 43.43
N SER A 134 40.28 21.74 42.56
CA SER A 134 41.77 21.78 42.60
C SER A 134 42.47 20.43 42.49
N ARG A 135 43.18 20.26 41.36
CA ARG A 135 44.50 19.62 41.11
C ARG A 135 44.45 18.78 39.83
N ALA A 136 45.01 19.23 38.72
CA ALA A 136 46.43 19.31 38.39
C ALA A 136 47.10 17.95 38.14
N ALA A 137 47.33 17.70 36.85
CA ALA A 137 48.55 17.17 36.25
C ALA A 137 48.89 15.66 36.32
N VAL A 138 49.44 15.22 35.19
CA VAL A 138 50.33 14.06 34.96
C VAL A 138 49.65 12.70 34.72
N SER A 139 49.56 12.30 33.44
CA SER A 139 50.29 11.10 33.00
C SER A 139 50.34 11.03 31.47
N ALA A 140 51.50 11.46 30.95
CA ALA A 140 51.95 11.18 29.59
C ALA A 140 52.54 9.76 29.57
N ASN A 141 51.88 8.84 28.87
CA ASN A 141 52.46 7.75 28.08
C ASN A 141 51.39 6.68 27.88
N SER A 142 50.78 6.67 26.71
CA SER A 142 50.14 5.47 26.19
C SER A 142 50.71 5.23 24.79
N PRO A 143 51.15 3.99 24.52
CA PRO A 143 51.83 3.67 23.27
C PRO A 143 50.87 3.93 22.11
N LYS A 144 51.39 4.70 21.16
CA LYS A 144 50.80 5.00 19.86
C LYS A 144 50.78 3.70 19.04
N ALA A 145 49.95 2.74 19.45
CA ALA A 145 49.60 1.58 18.66
C ALA A 145 48.71 2.10 17.54
N SER A 146 49.35 2.35 16.40
CA SER A 146 48.72 2.52 15.09
C SER A 146 48.01 1.21 14.72
N ALA A 147 46.92 0.91 15.43
CA ALA A 147 45.90 0.01 14.95
C ALA A 147 45.21 0.76 13.82
N ALA A 148 45.71 0.55 12.60
CA ALA A 148 44.93 0.70 11.40
C ALA A 148 43.78 -0.32 11.49
N ALA A 149 42.80 -0.02 12.34
CA ALA A 149 41.53 -0.70 12.40
C ALA A 149 40.94 -0.49 11.01
N ARG A 150 41.06 -1.52 10.16
CA ARG A 150 40.29 -1.65 8.94
C ARG A 150 38.85 -1.44 9.38
N ALA A 151 38.35 -0.22 9.18
CA ALA A 151 36.96 0.11 9.36
C ALA A 151 36.20 -0.80 8.40
N GLN A 152 35.74 -1.95 8.91
CA GLN A 152 34.88 -2.84 8.15
C GLN A 152 33.66 -2.01 7.82
N LYS A 153 33.50 -1.70 6.53
CA LYS A 153 32.38 -0.92 6.02
C LYS A 153 31.12 -1.61 6.52
N ALA A 154 30.36 -0.90 7.36
CA ALA A 154 29.16 -1.47 7.96
C ALA A 154 28.24 -1.98 6.84
N PRO A 155 27.62 -3.17 7.01
CA PRO A 155 26.66 -3.68 6.05
C PRO A 155 25.55 -2.64 5.83
N ALA A 156 25.19 -2.45 4.57
CA ALA A 156 24.22 -1.46 4.14
C ALA A 156 23.25 -2.10 3.16
N VAL A 157 21.97 -1.76 3.26
CA VAL A 157 20.89 -2.27 2.40
C VAL A 157 20.23 -1.09 1.69
N ILE A 158 19.83 -1.24 0.44
CA ILE A 158 19.08 -0.20 -0.26
C ILE A 158 17.60 -0.43 0.02
N ILE A 159 16.96 0.53 0.68
CA ILE A 159 15.53 0.51 0.95
C ILE A 159 14.83 1.35 -0.10
N LYS A 160 13.83 0.78 -0.76
CA LYS A 160 12.95 1.47 -1.68
C LYS A 160 11.56 1.59 -1.07
N VAL A 161 11.07 2.82 -0.94
CA VAL A 161 9.72 3.13 -0.46
C VAL A 161 8.92 3.70 -1.62
N SER A 162 7.78 3.10 -1.91
CA SER A 162 6.92 3.46 -3.03
C SER A 162 5.48 3.62 -2.55
N TYR A 163 4.76 4.58 -3.10
CA TYR A 163 3.36 4.84 -2.78
C TYR A 163 2.51 4.52 -4.01
N TYR A 164 1.44 3.76 -3.82
CA TYR A 164 0.55 3.31 -4.89
C TYR A 164 -0.90 3.61 -4.57
N GLU A 165 -1.67 3.90 -5.61
CA GLU A 165 -3.12 3.77 -5.59
C GLU A 165 -3.47 2.30 -5.90
N VAL A 166 -4.21 1.63 -5.02
CA VAL A 166 -4.50 0.19 -5.12
C VAL A 166 -6.00 -0.05 -4.99
N SER A 167 -6.59 -0.86 -5.87
CA SER A 167 -8.03 -1.18 -5.77
C SER A 167 -8.35 -1.91 -4.46
N ARG A 168 -9.50 -1.61 -3.86
CA ARG A 168 -9.99 -2.26 -2.62
C ARG A 168 -10.09 -3.78 -2.75
N THR A 169 -10.41 -4.31 -3.93
CA THR A 169 -10.47 -5.76 -4.17
C THR A 169 -9.09 -6.40 -4.07
N VAL A 170 -8.08 -5.80 -4.69
CA VAL A 170 -6.68 -6.28 -4.61
C VAL A 170 -6.15 -6.15 -3.18
N LEU A 171 -6.38 -5.00 -2.55
CA LEU A 171 -5.94 -4.77 -1.17
C LEU A 171 -6.63 -5.71 -0.17
N SER A 172 -7.93 -5.98 -0.33
CA SER A 172 -8.64 -6.97 0.49
C SER A 172 -8.05 -8.37 0.34
N TYR A 173 -7.65 -8.73 -0.87
CA TYR A 173 -6.94 -10.00 -1.12
C TYR A 173 -5.59 -10.01 -0.39
N TRP A 174 -4.81 -8.93 -0.47
CA TRP A 174 -3.54 -8.80 0.25
C TRP A 174 -3.73 -8.99 1.76
N ILE A 175 -4.61 -8.20 2.37
CA ILE A 175 -4.91 -8.26 3.82
C ILE A 175 -5.32 -9.67 4.25
N ARG A 176 -6.14 -10.38 3.46
CA ARG A 176 -6.56 -11.76 3.76
C ARG A 176 -5.45 -12.79 3.54
N SER A 177 -4.60 -12.57 2.55
CA SER A 177 -3.51 -13.49 2.20
C SER A 177 -2.34 -13.40 3.17
N THR A 178 -2.17 -12.24 3.82
CA THR A 178 -1.16 -12.06 4.86
C THR A 178 -1.69 -12.63 6.17
N GLN A 179 -0.92 -13.55 6.76
CA GLN A 179 -1.09 -13.89 8.17
C GLN A 179 -0.87 -12.58 8.93
N ALA A 180 -1.95 -11.93 9.36
CA ALA A 180 -1.89 -10.64 10.00
C ALA A 180 -0.85 -10.70 11.13
N THR A 181 0.11 -9.78 11.11
CA THR A 181 0.91 -9.55 12.32
C THR A 181 -0.08 -9.30 13.45
N PRO A 182 0.07 -9.95 14.62
CA PRO A 182 -0.90 -9.90 15.71
C PRO A 182 -1.16 -8.48 16.23
N ASP A 183 -0.27 -7.53 15.90
CA ASP A 183 -0.40 -6.09 16.15
C ASP A 183 -1.41 -5.43 15.18
N ASN A 184 -2.61 -6.00 15.09
CA ASN A 184 -3.69 -5.47 14.28
C ASN A 184 -4.34 -4.31 15.05
N GLU A 185 -3.57 -3.24 15.27
CA GLU A 185 -4.09 -1.98 15.80
C GLU A 185 -5.22 -1.48 14.90
N SER A 186 -6.20 -0.81 15.50
CA SER A 186 -7.41 -0.34 14.82
C SER A 186 -7.12 0.63 13.66
N ALA A 187 -5.94 1.26 13.64
CA ALA A 187 -5.62 2.35 12.73
C ALA A 187 -5.05 1.93 11.35
N PHE A 188 -4.44 0.74 11.22
CA PHE A 188 -3.79 0.33 9.96
C PHE A 188 -3.80 -1.20 9.73
N ASN A 189 -3.44 -1.62 8.51
CA ASN A 189 -3.06 -2.98 8.16
C ASN A 189 -1.63 -2.97 7.62
N ALA A 190 -0.83 -3.95 7.98
CA ALA A 190 0.46 -4.18 7.38
C ALA A 190 0.70 -5.68 7.16
N GLY A 191 1.55 -6.02 6.20
CA GLY A 191 1.85 -7.42 5.92
C GLY A 191 2.87 -7.63 4.83
N LEU A 192 3.21 -8.90 4.60
CA LEU A 192 4.13 -9.34 3.56
C LEU A 192 3.37 -9.93 2.36
N ILE A 193 3.64 -9.46 1.16
CA ILE A 193 3.09 -10.02 -0.08
C ILE A 193 4.23 -10.60 -0.91
N ASN A 194 3.96 -11.70 -1.62
CA ASN A 194 4.91 -12.23 -2.59
C ASN A 194 5.10 -11.25 -3.76
N ARG A 195 6.34 -10.95 -4.13
CA ARG A 195 6.66 -9.98 -5.20
C ARG A 195 5.95 -10.29 -6.52
N LYS A 196 5.89 -11.56 -6.92
CA LYS A 196 5.22 -11.96 -8.17
C LYS A 196 3.72 -11.63 -8.13
N ILE A 197 3.07 -11.88 -7.00
CA ILE A 197 1.64 -11.56 -6.81
C ILE A 197 1.43 -10.04 -6.93
N PHE A 198 2.32 -9.25 -6.33
CA PHE A 198 2.28 -7.80 -6.45
C PHE A 198 2.44 -7.33 -7.89
N ASP A 199 3.46 -7.81 -8.60
CA ASP A 199 3.74 -7.43 -9.99
C ASP A 199 2.58 -7.80 -10.94
N ASP A 200 1.93 -8.94 -10.70
CA ASP A 200 0.79 -9.40 -11.50
C ASP A 200 -0.51 -8.58 -11.26
N GLN A 201 -0.68 -8.06 -10.03
CA GLN A 201 -1.92 -7.42 -9.56
C GLN A 201 -1.90 -5.90 -9.63
N ILE A 202 -0.72 -5.25 -9.55
CA ILE A 202 -0.64 -3.79 -9.63
C ILE A 202 -0.93 -3.31 -11.05
N ARG A 203 -1.89 -2.38 -11.14
CA ARG A 203 -2.34 -1.77 -12.40
C ARG A 203 -1.95 -0.29 -12.52
N TYR A 204 -1.77 0.38 -11.39
CA TYR A 204 -1.49 1.82 -11.33
C TYR A 204 0.02 2.06 -11.21
N ALA A 205 0.49 3.14 -11.82
CA ALA A 205 1.86 3.60 -11.64
C ALA A 205 2.10 4.05 -10.20
N SER A 206 3.36 3.94 -9.72
CA SER A 206 3.73 4.50 -8.42
C SER A 206 3.51 6.01 -8.42
N LEU A 207 2.80 6.52 -7.42
CA LEU A 207 2.59 7.96 -7.20
C LEU A 207 3.89 8.65 -6.81
N LYS A 208 4.68 7.98 -5.98
CA LYS A 208 5.99 8.44 -5.52
C LYS A 208 6.87 7.23 -5.23
N THR A 209 8.14 7.30 -5.62
CA THR A 209 9.14 6.27 -5.29
C THR A 209 10.41 6.96 -4.84
N GLU A 210 10.93 6.54 -3.69
CA GLU A 210 12.21 6.99 -3.14
C GLU A 210 13.06 5.76 -2.81
N SER A 211 14.38 5.89 -2.90
CA SER A 211 15.31 4.84 -2.53
C SER A 211 16.53 5.42 -1.86
N THR A 212 16.99 4.78 -0.80
CA THR A 212 18.15 5.26 -0.04
C THR A 212 18.90 4.08 0.58
N GLN A 213 20.18 4.28 0.85
CA GLN A 213 21.01 3.30 1.52
C GLN A 213 20.82 3.42 3.03
N ALA A 214 20.27 2.39 3.65
CA ALA A 214 20.12 2.28 5.09
C ALA A 214 21.30 1.52 5.69
N LEU A 215 21.89 2.09 6.74
CA LEU A 215 22.86 1.41 7.58
C LEU A 215 22.12 0.66 8.69
N ILE A 216 22.61 -0.53 9.03
CA ILE A 216 22.06 -1.30 10.15
C ILE A 216 22.21 -0.49 11.44
N ASN A 217 21.14 -0.42 12.25
CA ASN A 217 21.00 0.37 13.47
C ASN A 217 21.04 1.90 13.27
N ALA A 218 20.88 2.39 12.04
CA ALA A 218 20.72 3.81 11.75
C ALA A 218 19.28 4.14 11.34
N LYS A 219 18.86 5.36 11.67
CA LYS A 219 17.58 5.92 11.25
C LYS A 219 17.65 6.39 9.81
N THR A 220 16.66 6.00 9.03
CA THR A 220 16.48 6.41 7.63
C THR A 220 15.12 7.07 7.48
N ASN A 221 15.09 8.32 7.04
CA ASN A 221 13.84 9.09 6.93
C ASN A 221 13.39 9.23 5.48
N PHE A 222 12.09 9.07 5.25
CA PHE A 222 11.41 9.34 3.99
C PHE A 222 10.30 10.35 4.24
N GLN A 223 10.30 11.44 3.49
CA GLN A 223 9.37 12.55 3.70
C GLN A 223 8.53 12.75 2.45
N SER A 224 7.21 12.66 2.58
CA SER A 224 6.28 13.21 1.59
C SER A 224 5.64 14.44 2.19
N GLN A 225 6.28 15.59 1.99
CA GLN A 225 5.87 16.86 2.58
C GLN A 225 5.78 17.94 1.51
N ALA A 226 4.91 18.91 1.76
CA ALA A 226 4.95 20.21 1.12
C ALA A 226 5.21 21.25 2.22
N ASN A 227 5.99 22.28 1.90
CA ASN A 227 6.05 23.44 2.77
C ASN A 227 6.32 24.74 2.02
N LYS A 228 5.50 25.75 2.30
CA LYS A 228 5.79 27.17 2.00
C LYS A 228 6.17 27.96 3.26
N ASP A 229 5.86 27.47 4.47
CA ASP A 229 5.89 28.26 5.72
C ASP A 229 6.61 27.60 6.92
N GLY A 230 7.25 26.44 6.75
CA GLY A 230 8.01 25.76 7.80
C GLY A 230 7.26 24.71 8.65
N GLN A 231 5.93 24.55 8.47
CA GLN A 231 5.15 23.48 9.12
C GLN A 231 5.07 22.19 8.29
N LEU A 232 5.45 21.04 8.85
CA LEU A 232 5.43 19.75 8.14
C LEU A 232 3.99 19.23 8.06
N ILE A 233 3.38 19.23 6.87
CA ILE A 233 2.09 18.58 6.62
C ILE A 233 2.33 17.43 5.63
N GLY A 234 1.84 16.23 5.97
CA GLY A 234 1.96 15.03 5.14
C GLY A 234 2.33 13.76 5.91
N LEU A 235 3.16 12.92 5.30
CA LEU A 235 3.61 11.65 5.87
C LEU A 235 5.14 11.68 6.02
N ASN A 236 5.62 11.31 7.20
CA ASN A 236 7.03 11.10 7.49
C ASN A 236 7.24 9.65 7.92
N SER A 237 8.12 8.92 7.26
CA SER A 237 8.42 7.52 7.58
C SER A 237 9.85 7.40 8.06
N GLU A 238 10.02 6.94 9.30
CA GLU A 238 11.31 6.61 9.89
C GLU A 238 11.50 5.09 9.86
N ILE A 239 12.49 4.60 9.14
CA ILE A 239 12.86 3.19 9.05
C ILE A 239 14.17 2.96 9.80
N VAL A 240 14.17 1.96 10.69
CA VAL A 240 15.36 1.50 11.42
C VAL A 240 15.56 0.01 11.14
N MET A 241 16.63 -0.32 10.43
CA MET A 241 16.99 -1.71 10.13
C MET A 241 17.76 -2.33 11.29
N SER A 242 17.29 -3.48 11.79
CA SER A 242 17.99 -4.27 12.82
C SER A 242 18.87 -5.38 12.21
N SER A 243 18.57 -5.79 10.97
CA SER A 243 19.38 -6.71 10.17
C SER A 243 19.29 -6.35 8.68
N LEU A 244 19.87 -7.16 7.80
CA LEU A 244 19.73 -6.98 6.35
C LEU A 244 18.29 -7.17 5.87
N ASN A 245 17.45 -7.92 6.60
CA ASN A 245 16.10 -8.29 6.19
C ASN A 245 15.02 -7.84 7.19
N SER A 246 15.38 -7.37 8.38
CA SER A 246 14.43 -7.00 9.43
C SER A 246 14.64 -5.58 9.92
N GLY A 247 13.55 -4.93 10.32
CA GLY A 247 13.58 -3.59 10.88
C GLY A 247 12.25 -3.20 11.53
N SER A 248 12.17 -1.95 11.97
CA SER A 248 10.91 -1.31 12.35
C SER A 248 10.71 -0.06 11.51
N ILE A 249 9.46 0.23 11.19
CA ILE A 249 9.05 1.47 10.56
C ILE A 249 8.07 2.19 11.48
N THR A 250 8.30 3.49 11.65
CA THR A 250 7.39 4.43 12.29
C THR A 250 6.90 5.39 11.22
N ILE A 251 5.60 5.50 11.02
CA ILE A 251 5.03 6.45 10.07
C ILE A 251 4.21 7.46 10.85
N THR A 252 4.55 8.72 10.68
CA THR A 252 3.91 9.87 11.31
C THR A 252 3.11 10.63 10.26
N LYS A 253 1.80 10.65 10.43
CA LYS A 253 0.86 11.53 9.70
C LYS A 253 0.78 12.85 10.44
N THR A 254 1.06 13.96 9.77
CA THR A 254 0.95 15.30 10.34
C THR A 254 -0.05 16.13 9.53
N THR A 255 -1.04 16.67 10.22
CA THR A 255 -2.12 17.53 9.69
C THR A 255 -2.13 18.86 10.44
N ALA A 256 -2.94 19.84 10.00
CA ALA A 256 -3.16 21.06 10.78
C ALA A 256 -3.76 20.79 12.19
N GLN A 257 -4.48 19.68 12.36
CA GLN A 257 -5.16 19.34 13.62
C GLN A 257 -4.27 18.57 14.61
N GLY A 258 -3.13 18.05 14.17
CA GLY A 258 -2.24 17.27 15.01
C GLY A 258 -1.43 16.23 14.25
N SER A 259 -0.72 15.41 15.02
CA SER A 259 0.13 14.34 14.49
C SER A 259 -0.25 13.00 15.08
N GLU A 260 -0.33 11.99 14.23
CA GLU A 260 -0.61 10.59 14.59
C GLU A 260 0.56 9.73 14.10
N SER A 261 1.06 8.83 14.94
CA SER A 261 2.16 7.93 14.58
C SER A 261 1.76 6.48 14.76
N ILE A 262 2.02 5.66 13.74
CA ILE A 262 1.94 4.21 13.83
C ILE A 262 3.34 3.62 13.81
N ARG A 263 3.53 2.47 14.46
CA ARG A 263 4.79 1.73 14.43
C ARG A 263 4.51 0.27 14.11
N THR A 264 5.33 -0.31 13.24
CA THR A 264 5.24 -1.75 12.92
C THR A 264 6.62 -2.33 12.67
N PHE A 265 6.73 -3.65 12.86
CA PHE A 265 7.94 -4.42 12.61
C PHE A 265 7.82 -5.13 11.26
N MET A 266 8.92 -5.15 10.52
CA MET A 266 8.97 -5.78 9.21
C MET A 266 10.11 -6.80 9.14
N ASN A 267 9.85 -7.91 8.46
CA ASN A 267 10.82 -8.94 8.14
C ASN A 267 10.66 -9.32 6.66
N ILE A 268 11.44 -8.67 5.80
CA ILE A 268 11.31 -8.71 4.35
C ILE A 268 12.30 -9.73 3.79
N SER A 269 11.78 -10.81 3.24
CA SER A 269 12.56 -11.76 2.44
C SER A 269 12.82 -11.23 1.02
N PRO A 270 13.84 -11.72 0.28
CA PRO A 270 14.16 -11.25 -1.08
C PRO A 270 13.02 -11.35 -2.10
N ASN A 271 12.06 -12.25 -1.88
CA ASN A 271 10.92 -12.50 -2.76
C ASN A 271 9.60 -11.93 -2.21
N SER A 272 9.67 -11.11 -1.17
CA SER A 272 8.51 -10.48 -0.56
C SER A 272 8.67 -8.97 -0.53
N ILE A 273 7.54 -8.28 -0.53
CA ILE A 273 7.43 -6.86 -0.25
C ILE A 273 6.65 -6.68 1.04
N PHE A 274 6.90 -5.58 1.76
CA PHE A 274 6.09 -5.19 2.90
C PHE A 274 5.13 -4.08 2.47
N PHE A 275 3.85 -4.20 2.79
CA PHE A 275 2.88 -3.16 2.53
C PHE A 275 2.30 -2.61 3.82
N ILE A 276 1.88 -1.34 3.79
CA ILE A 276 1.18 -0.66 4.87
C ILE A 276 0.01 0.10 4.25
N HIS A 277 -1.17 -0.11 4.82
CA HIS A 277 -2.43 0.52 4.44
C HIS A 277 -3.08 1.15 5.67
N TRP A 278 -3.40 2.44 5.60
CA TRP A 278 -4.11 3.15 6.68
C TRP A 278 -5.60 2.80 6.66
N LYS A 279 -6.15 2.28 7.76
CA LYS A 279 -7.60 1.99 7.90
C LYS A 279 -8.39 3.25 8.17
N SER A 280 -7.85 4.10 9.05
CA SER A 280 -8.39 5.45 9.27
C SER A 280 -8.11 6.23 8.00
N ASP A 281 -9.16 6.71 7.35
CA ASP A 281 -9.07 7.53 6.15
C ASP A 281 -7.93 8.54 6.33
N LEU A 282 -7.24 8.92 5.26
CA LEU A 282 -6.28 10.02 5.27
C LEU A 282 -6.93 11.38 5.60
N ALA A 283 -8.15 11.34 6.14
CA ALA A 283 -8.99 12.37 6.72
C ALA A 283 -8.15 13.51 7.30
N GLY A 284 -8.47 14.70 6.84
CA GLY A 284 -7.72 15.92 7.12
C GLY A 284 -6.74 16.27 6.02
N LEU A 285 -6.00 15.32 5.45
CA LEU A 285 -5.01 15.62 4.39
C LEU A 285 -5.66 16.00 3.06
N GLU A 286 -6.86 15.48 2.77
CA GLU A 286 -7.63 15.86 1.58
C GLU A 286 -8.12 17.33 1.63
N ASN A 287 -8.20 17.90 2.83
CA ASN A 287 -8.60 19.29 3.04
C ASN A 287 -7.42 20.26 2.93
N GLU A 288 -6.20 19.76 2.77
CA GLU A 288 -4.98 20.55 2.67
C GLU A 288 -4.66 20.84 1.19
N PRO A 289 -5.03 22.00 0.63
CA PRO A 289 -4.91 22.27 -0.81
C PRO A 289 -3.46 22.21 -1.29
N ILE A 290 -2.49 22.51 -0.41
CA ILE A 290 -1.06 22.45 -0.72
C ILE A 290 -0.59 21.02 -1.03
N LEU A 291 -1.26 19.99 -0.51
CA LEU A 291 -0.88 18.60 -0.74
C LEU A 291 -1.38 18.08 -2.08
N LEU A 292 -2.46 18.62 -2.65
CA LEU A 292 -3.07 18.11 -3.87
C LEU A 292 -2.12 18.09 -5.08
N ASP A 293 -1.07 18.91 -5.07
CA ASP A 293 -0.04 18.97 -6.11
C ASP A 293 1.23 18.15 -5.77
N VAL A 294 1.35 17.63 -4.56
CA VAL A 294 2.58 17.01 -4.05
C VAL A 294 2.42 15.49 -3.92
N PRO A 295 3.29 14.67 -4.53
CA PRO A 295 3.25 13.23 -4.36
C PRO A 295 3.50 12.81 -2.90
N PRO A 296 2.80 11.78 -2.37
CA PRO A 296 1.82 10.92 -3.05
C PRO A 296 0.38 11.44 -3.00
N PHE A 297 0.14 12.63 -2.44
CA PHE A 297 -1.19 13.19 -2.18
C PHE A 297 -1.93 13.68 -3.43
N GLN A 298 -1.29 13.64 -4.60
CA GLN A 298 -1.98 13.76 -5.89
C GLN A 298 -3.09 12.72 -6.06
N ILE A 299 -3.08 11.62 -5.28
CA ILE A 299 -4.16 10.64 -5.22
C ILE A 299 -5.52 11.27 -4.87
N PHE A 300 -5.56 12.38 -4.13
CA PHE A 300 -6.80 13.10 -3.83
C PHE A 300 -7.45 13.75 -5.06
N LYS A 301 -6.75 13.78 -6.21
CA LYS A 301 -7.34 14.16 -7.51
C LYS A 301 -7.93 12.97 -8.28
N SER A 302 -7.65 11.74 -7.85
CA SER A 302 -8.18 10.54 -8.48
C SER A 302 -9.68 10.44 -8.20
N LYS A 303 -10.47 10.36 -9.28
CA LYS A 303 -11.93 10.10 -9.18
C LYS A 303 -12.22 8.74 -8.55
N GLN A 304 -11.32 7.77 -8.72
CA GLN A 304 -11.48 6.44 -8.17
C GLN A 304 -11.25 6.43 -6.66
N PHE A 305 -10.34 7.27 -6.17
CA PHE A 305 -10.07 7.43 -4.75
C PHE A 305 -11.16 8.27 -4.06
N MET A 306 -11.50 9.44 -4.61
CA MET A 306 -12.45 10.40 -4.00
C MET A 306 -13.94 10.08 -4.24
N GLY A 307 -14.27 9.04 -5.01
CA GLY A 307 -15.66 8.70 -5.28
C GLY A 307 -16.45 8.42 -4.00
N THR A 308 -17.77 8.64 -4.00
CA THR A 308 -18.68 8.30 -2.87
C THR A 308 -18.52 6.85 -2.40
N TYR A 309 -18.06 5.98 -3.29
CA TYR A 309 -17.65 4.60 -3.02
C TYR A 309 -16.21 4.38 -3.48
N GLY A 310 -15.27 5.20 -2.99
CA GLY A 310 -13.85 5.12 -3.33
C GLY A 310 -13.42 3.68 -3.58
N THR A 311 -12.98 3.38 -4.79
CA THR A 311 -12.67 2.00 -5.23
C THR A 311 -11.21 1.66 -5.05
N THR A 312 -10.40 2.67 -4.71
CA THR A 312 -8.96 2.60 -4.55
C THR A 312 -8.53 3.20 -3.21
N GLU A 313 -7.37 2.80 -2.74
CA GLU A 313 -6.77 3.19 -1.47
C GLU A 313 -5.30 3.57 -1.67
N LEU A 314 -4.75 4.41 -0.79
CA LEU A 314 -3.32 4.69 -0.75
C LEU A 314 -2.59 3.57 0.02
N VAL A 315 -1.60 2.96 -0.62
CA VAL A 315 -0.78 1.92 -0.01
C VAL A 315 0.70 2.29 -0.12
N MET A 316 1.42 2.19 1.00
CA MET A 316 2.88 2.28 1.03
C MET A 316 3.48 0.89 0.86
N ILE A 317 4.46 0.76 -0.02
CA ILE A 317 5.21 -0.46 -0.32
C ILE A 317 6.67 -0.23 0.02
N ILE A 318 7.26 -1.17 0.76
CA ILE A 318 8.66 -1.17 1.16
C ILE A 318 9.33 -2.41 0.56
N GLU A 319 10.43 -2.17 -0.15
CA GLU A 319 11.24 -3.19 -0.78
C GLU A 319 12.69 -3.06 -0.30
N LEU A 320 13.36 -4.20 -0.12
CA LEU A 320 14.81 -4.26 0.07
C LEU A 320 15.45 -4.64 -1.26
N LEU A 321 16.38 -3.81 -1.73
CA LEU A 321 17.19 -4.05 -2.91
C LEU A 321 18.58 -4.48 -2.44
N ASN A 322 18.91 -5.74 -2.70
CA ASN A 322 20.21 -6.34 -2.43
C ASN A 322 21.03 -6.43 -3.73
#